data_AF-A0A8H4M3V2-F1
#
_entry.id   AF-A0A8H4M3V2-F1
#
_cell.length_a   1.000
_cell.length_b   1.000
_cell.length_c   1.000
_cell.angle_alpha   90.00
_cell.angle_beta   90.00
_cell.angle_gamma   90.00
#
_symmetry.space_group_name_H-M   'P 1'
#
loop_
_entity.id
_entity.type
_entity.pdbx_description
1 polymer ?
#
loop_
_entity_poly.entity_id
_entity_poly.type
_entity_poly.pdbx_seq_one_letter_code
_entity_poly.pdbx_strand_id
1 'polypeptide(L)'
;MLYLALPRPYFLRYQPYTERPDEHNRIFITHWDAAPYYVKPTFWNRWGPTAWLTWALGKPLPGDMGDKYYPQGYYTADVGPKYFEGKGRQTVEKITEELKVSRAGKCPFM
;
A
#
# COMPACT_ATOMS: atom_id res chain seq x y z
N MET A 1 36.11 0.21 4.34
CA MET A 1 35.11 -0.80 4.75
C MET A 1 34.01 -0.93 3.70
N LEU A 2 34.34 -1.24 2.43
CA LEU A 2 33.35 -1.35 1.34
C LEU A 2 33.24 -2.75 0.72
N TYR A 3 34.05 -3.72 1.17
CA TYR A 3 34.19 -5.03 0.54
C TYR A 3 33.85 -6.22 1.48
N LEU A 4 33.35 -5.95 2.69
CA LEU A 4 33.00 -6.99 3.69
C LEU A 4 31.49 -7.08 3.96
N ALA A 5 30.68 -6.23 3.32
CA ALA A 5 29.24 -6.34 3.42
C ALA A 5 28.74 -7.34 2.36
N LEU A 6 28.20 -8.48 2.81
CA LEU A 6 27.44 -9.34 1.91
C LEU A 6 26.28 -8.56 1.29
N PRO A 7 25.89 -8.86 0.03
CA PRO A 7 24.68 -8.30 -0.55
C PRO A 7 23.49 -8.59 0.38
N ARG A 8 22.64 -7.58 0.62
CA ARG A 8 21.51 -7.69 1.55
C ARG A 8 20.62 -8.87 1.14
N PRO A 9 20.44 -9.88 1.99
CA PRO A 9 19.54 -10.99 1.70
C PRO A 9 18.11 -10.50 1.52
N TYR A 10 17.38 -11.07 0.56
CA TYR A 10 16.03 -10.63 0.18
C TYR A 10 15.04 -10.70 1.34
N PHE A 11 15.18 -11.68 2.24
CA PHE A 11 14.29 -11.85 3.40
C PHE A 11 14.49 -10.79 4.51
N LEU A 12 15.64 -10.10 4.53
CA LEU A 12 15.88 -8.98 5.46
C LEU A 12 15.43 -7.65 4.86
N ARG A 13 14.86 -7.65 3.65
CA ARG A 13 14.37 -6.44 3.00
C ARG A 13 13.19 -5.88 3.81
N TYR A 14 13.27 -4.61 4.16
CA TYR A 14 12.12 -3.90 4.71
C TYR A 14 11.10 -3.72 3.59
N GLN A 15 9.90 -4.27 3.80
CA GLN A 15 8.86 -4.30 2.81
C GLN A 15 7.56 -3.74 3.41
N PRO A 16 7.25 -2.45 3.15
CA PRO A 16 6.08 -1.80 3.73
C PRO A 16 4.75 -2.21 3.07
N TYR A 17 4.80 -2.81 1.87
CA TYR A 17 3.63 -3.19 1.07
C TYR A 17 3.70 -4.65 0.65
N THR A 18 2.54 -5.29 0.52
CA THR A 18 2.47 -6.64 -0.04
C THR A 18 3.01 -6.64 -1.49
N GLU A 19 3.96 -7.53 -1.77
CA GLU A 19 4.61 -7.65 -3.09
C GLU A 19 3.67 -8.12 -4.18
N ARG A 20 2.73 -8.99 -3.80
CA ARG A 20 1.71 -9.54 -4.69
C ARG A 20 0.37 -8.91 -4.34
N PRO A 21 -0.35 -8.34 -5.33
CA PRO A 21 -1.73 -7.92 -5.13
C PRO A 21 -2.57 -9.11 -4.67
N ASP A 22 -3.63 -8.85 -3.89
CA ASP A 22 -4.63 -9.87 -3.58
C ASP A 22 -5.40 -10.31 -4.85
N GLU A 23 -6.28 -11.29 -4.72
CA GLU A 23 -7.18 -11.76 -5.79
C GLU A 23 -7.97 -10.62 -6.48
N HIS A 24 -8.19 -9.52 -5.76
CA HIS A 24 -8.91 -8.33 -6.24
C HIS A 24 -7.97 -7.21 -6.73
N ASN A 25 -6.69 -7.50 -6.99
CA ASN A 25 -5.65 -6.53 -7.33
C ASN A 25 -5.46 -5.40 -6.29
N ARG A 26 -5.69 -5.71 -5.01
CA ARG A 26 -5.56 -4.74 -3.92
C ARG A 26 -4.21 -4.88 -3.23
N ILE A 27 -3.65 -3.74 -2.85
CA ILE A 27 -2.39 -3.64 -2.13
C ILE A 27 -2.70 -3.36 -0.67
N PHE A 28 -1.95 -4.01 0.22
CA PHE A 28 -2.05 -3.80 1.67
C PHE A 28 -0.76 -3.25 2.22
N ILE A 29 -0.89 -2.48 3.30
CA ILE A 29 0.23 -2.02 4.11
C ILE A 29 0.51 -3.09 5.17
N THR A 30 1.77 -3.52 5.25
CA THR A 30 2.21 -4.57 6.18
C THR A 30 2.59 -4.00 7.55
N HIS A 31 3.09 -2.77 7.59
CA HIS A 31 3.54 -2.10 8.81
C HIS A 31 2.76 -0.81 9.04
N TRP A 32 2.17 -0.64 10.22
CA TRP A 32 1.43 0.56 10.60
C TRP A 32 1.85 1.03 11.99
N ASP A 33 2.10 2.34 12.14
CA ASP A 33 2.57 2.92 13.40
C ASP A 33 1.46 3.61 14.20
N ALA A 34 0.64 4.44 13.55
CA ALA A 34 -0.34 5.28 14.23
C ALA A 34 -1.79 4.89 13.97
N ALA A 35 -2.15 4.67 12.71
CA ALA A 35 -3.49 4.28 12.28
C ALA A 35 -3.40 3.20 11.20
N PRO A 36 -4.23 2.15 11.27
CA PRO A 36 -4.11 0.97 10.42
C PRO A 36 -4.77 1.16 9.04
N TYR A 37 -4.39 2.19 8.29
CA TYR A 37 -4.93 2.42 6.94
C TYR A 37 -4.48 1.33 5.97
N TYR A 38 -5.43 0.73 5.26
CA TYR A 38 -5.18 -0.32 4.26
C TYR A 38 -4.46 -1.56 4.81
N VAL A 39 -4.59 -1.82 6.11
CA VAL A 39 -3.99 -2.97 6.78
C VAL A 39 -5.00 -4.11 6.84
N LYS A 40 -4.59 -5.29 6.38
CA LYS A 40 -5.42 -6.50 6.45
C LYS A 40 -5.60 -6.92 7.93
N PRO A 41 -6.85 -7.16 8.39
CA PRO A 41 -7.12 -7.60 9.76
C PRO A 41 -6.81 -9.10 9.91
N THR A 42 -5.52 -9.45 9.91
CA THR A 42 -5.05 -10.82 10.12
C THR A 42 -5.04 -11.14 11.61
N PHE A 43 -5.15 -12.43 11.98
CA PHE A 43 -5.13 -12.87 13.38
C PHE A 43 -3.94 -12.30 14.16
N TRP A 44 -2.74 -12.30 13.56
CA TRP A 44 -1.53 -11.73 14.16
C TRP A 44 -1.59 -10.20 14.34
N ASN A 45 -2.19 -9.48 13.40
CA ASN A 45 -2.32 -8.02 13.47
C ASN A 45 -3.33 -7.56 14.52
N ARG A 46 -4.26 -8.44 14.92
CA ARG A 46 -5.30 -8.15 15.92
C ARG A 46 -4.96 -8.68 17.31
N TRP A 47 -4.27 -9.81 17.41
CA TRP A 47 -4.02 -10.51 18.68
C TRP A 47 -2.54 -10.64 19.04
N GLY A 48 -1.62 -10.11 18.23
CA GLY A 48 -0.18 -10.14 18.49
C GLY A 48 0.25 -9.23 19.65
N PRO A 49 1.48 -9.39 20.17
CA PRO A 49 1.97 -8.62 21.32
C PRO A 49 1.93 -7.10 21.10
N THR A 50 2.27 -6.67 19.88
CA THR A 50 2.20 -5.27 19.46
C THR A 50 0.76 -4.75 19.43
N ALA A 51 -0.19 -5.59 18.99
CA ALA A 51 -1.60 -5.25 18.95
C ALA A 51 -2.15 -4.97 20.37
N TRP A 52 -1.82 -5.83 21.34
CA TRP A 52 -2.20 -5.63 22.74
C TRP A 52 -1.61 -4.34 23.33
N LEU A 53 -0.35 -4.02 23.02
CA LEU A 53 0.26 -2.75 23.43
C LEU A 53 -0.46 -1.55 22.81
N THR A 54 -0.76 -1.59 21.51
CA THR A 54 -1.49 -0.50 20.85
C THR A 54 -2.90 -0.34 21.39
N TRP A 55 -3.58 -1.44 21.72
CA TRP A 55 -4.89 -1.42 22.36
C TRP A 55 -4.84 -0.82 23.76
N ALA A 56 -3.85 -1.20 24.58
CA ALA A 56 -3.64 -0.63 25.90
C ALA A 56 -3.34 0.89 25.85
N LEU A 57 -2.69 1.36 24.77
CA LEU A 57 -2.48 2.79 24.49
C LEU A 57 -3.72 3.51 23.93
N GLY A 58 -4.86 2.82 23.81
CA GLY A 58 -6.10 3.39 23.27
C GLY A 58 -6.08 3.65 21.76
N LYS A 59 -5.14 3.05 21.03
CA LYS A 59 -5.05 3.19 19.57
C LYS A 59 -6.01 2.22 18.85
N PRO A 60 -6.52 2.60 17.68
CA PRO A 60 -7.39 1.74 16.89
C PRO A 60 -6.63 0.52 16.36
N LEU A 61 -7.22 -0.66 16.53
CA LEU A 61 -6.73 -1.89 15.91
C LEU A 61 -7.28 -2.05 14.48
N PRO A 62 -6.56 -2.78 13.61
CA PRO A 62 -7.05 -3.13 12.28
C PRO A 62 -8.40 -3.84 12.36
N GLY A 63 -9.42 -3.24 11.74
CA GLY A 63 -10.78 -3.80 11.66
C GLY A 63 -11.76 -3.41 12.77
N ASP A 64 -11.37 -2.64 13.79
CA ASP A 64 -12.28 -2.22 14.87
C ASP A 64 -13.21 -1.05 14.48
N MET A 65 -12.80 -0.21 13.53
CA MET A 65 -13.63 0.91 13.03
C MET A 65 -14.26 0.62 11.66
N GLY A 66 -14.60 -0.65 11.40
CA GLY A 66 -15.20 -1.09 10.14
C GLY A 66 -14.41 -0.63 8.93
N ASP A 67 -15.08 0.05 8.00
CA ASP A 67 -14.49 0.56 6.75
C ASP A 67 -13.67 1.85 6.88
N LYS A 68 -13.62 2.49 8.05
CA LYS A 68 -12.95 3.80 8.21
C LYS A 68 -11.48 3.78 7.79
N TYR A 69 -10.81 2.66 8.04
CA TYR A 69 -9.40 2.46 7.71
C TYR A 69 -9.19 1.57 6.48
N TYR A 70 -10.24 1.30 5.70
CA TYR A 70 -10.16 0.50 4.47
C TYR A 70 -9.41 -0.83 4.66
N PRO A 71 -9.84 -1.71 5.59
CA PRO A 71 -9.18 -3.00 5.85
C PRO A 71 -9.07 -3.91 4.61
N GLN A 72 -9.86 -3.63 3.58
CA GLN A 72 -9.89 -4.32 2.30
C GLN A 72 -8.73 -3.97 1.35
N GLY A 73 -7.85 -3.05 1.74
CA GLY A 73 -6.70 -2.61 0.92
C GLY A 73 -7.07 -1.49 -0.06
N TYR A 74 -6.08 -0.96 -0.78
CA TYR A 74 -6.29 0.08 -1.79
C TYR A 74 -5.98 -0.42 -3.20
N TYR A 75 -6.65 0.20 -4.17
CA TYR A 75 -6.30 0.11 -5.58
C TYR A 75 -5.52 1.35 -5.97
N THR A 76 -4.38 1.21 -6.64
CA THR A 76 -3.48 2.34 -6.92
C THR A 76 -4.17 3.48 -7.68
N ALA A 77 -5.13 3.16 -8.57
CA ALA A 77 -5.86 4.19 -9.32
C ALA A 77 -6.94 4.92 -8.51
N ASP A 78 -7.39 4.34 -7.40
CA ASP A 78 -8.40 4.94 -6.52
C ASP A 78 -7.77 5.62 -5.30
N VAL A 79 -6.43 5.74 -5.25
CA VAL A 79 -5.74 6.44 -4.18
C VAL A 79 -6.07 7.93 -4.27
N GLY A 80 -6.83 8.42 -3.31
CA GLY A 80 -7.25 9.81 -3.26
C GLY A 80 -8.39 10.05 -2.29
N PRO A 81 -8.98 11.26 -2.28
CA PRO A 81 -10.15 11.53 -1.47
C PRO A 81 -11.31 10.61 -1.87
N LYS A 82 -12.08 10.14 -0.89
CA LYS A 82 -13.19 9.19 -1.09
C LYS A 82 -14.16 9.58 -2.21
N TYR A 83 -14.38 10.88 -2.43
CA TYR A 83 -15.27 11.37 -3.50
C TYR A 83 -14.77 11.10 -4.93
N PHE A 84 -13.47 10.85 -5.09
CA PHE A 84 -12.81 10.55 -6.36
C PHE A 84 -12.63 9.05 -6.60
N GLU A 85 -12.92 8.18 -5.62
CA GLU A 85 -12.89 6.73 -5.81
C GLU A 85 -13.81 6.33 -6.99
N GLY A 86 -13.27 5.58 -7.95
CA GLY A 86 -14.00 5.12 -9.14
C GLY A 86 -14.25 6.17 -10.23
N LYS A 87 -13.89 7.45 -10.02
CA LYS A 87 -14.01 8.50 -11.04
C LYS A 87 -12.70 8.68 -11.81
N GLY A 88 -12.80 9.16 -13.05
CA GLY A 88 -11.62 9.51 -13.86
C GLY A 88 -10.88 8.33 -14.49
N ARG A 89 -11.27 7.07 -14.21
CA ARG A 89 -10.64 5.87 -14.80
C ARG A 89 -10.62 5.91 -16.33
N GLN A 90 -11.75 6.25 -16.95
CA GLN A 90 -11.86 6.38 -18.41
C GLN A 90 -10.96 7.49 -18.96
N THR A 91 -10.81 8.59 -18.23
CA THR A 91 -9.95 9.71 -18.64
C THR A 91 -8.49 9.31 -18.55
N VAL A 92 -8.08 8.63 -17.47
CA VAL A 92 -6.72 8.11 -17.32
C VAL A 92 -6.40 7.07 -18.39
N GLU A 93 -7.33 6.16 -18.70
CA GLU A 93 -7.17 5.17 -19.77
C GLU A 93 -6.95 5.84 -21.12
N LYS A 94 -7.81 6.81 -21.49
CA LYS A 94 -7.68 7.58 -22.74
C LYS A 94 -6.36 8.33 -22.81
N ILE A 95 -5.97 9.05 -21.76
CA ILE A 95 -4.68 9.76 -21.71
C ILE A 95 -3.52 8.78 -21.83
N THR A 96 -3.62 7.60 -21.20
CA THR A 96 -2.56 6.58 -21.28
C THR A 96 -2.43 6.01 -22.69
N GLU A 97 -3.54 5.80 -23.40
CA GLU A 97 -3.54 5.40 -24.82
C GLU A 97 -2.95 6.50 -25.71
N GLU A 98 -3.37 7.75 -25.50
CA GLU A 98 -2.83 8.91 -26.20
C GLU A 98 -1.33 9.08 -25.95
N LEU A 99 -0.84 8.87 -24.72
CA LEU A 99 0.59 8.92 -24.35
C LEU A 99 1.40 7.74 -24.93
N LYS A 100 0.79 6.58 -25.15
CA LYS A 100 1.46 5.46 -25.83
C LYS A 100 1.68 5.78 -27.32
N VAL A 101 0.74 6.47 -27.95
CA VAL A 101 0.79 6.85 -29.37
C VAL A 101 1.63 8.12 -29.57
N SER A 102 1.46 9.11 -28.70
CA SER A 102 2.27 10.33 -28.70
C SER A 102 3.62 10.03 -28.06
N ARG A 103 4.61 9.71 -28.90
CA ARG A 103 6.04 9.52 -28.56
C ARG A 103 6.40 9.97 -27.15
N ALA A 104 6.69 9.02 -26.26
CA ALA A 104 7.35 9.28 -24.99
C ALA A 104 8.58 10.16 -25.26
N GLY A 105 8.56 11.37 -24.68
CA GLY A 105 9.53 12.42 -24.96
C GLY A 105 10.96 11.87 -24.92
N LYS A 106 11.79 12.34 -25.87
CA LYS A 106 13.24 12.12 -25.80
C LYS A 106 13.72 12.49 -24.40
N CYS A 107 14.60 11.65 -23.86
CA CYS A 107 15.14 11.78 -22.51
C CYS A 107 15.66 13.22 -22.30
N PRO A 108 15.20 13.95 -21.25
CA PRO A 108 15.63 15.33 -21.01
C PRO A 108 17.05 15.44 -20.41
N PHE A 109 17.74 14.31 -20.22
CA PHE A 109 19.10 14.23 -19.69
C PHE A 109 20.06 13.43 -20.60
N MET A 110 19.72 13.28 -21.88
CA MET A 110 20.72 12.91 -22.90
C MET A 110 21.37 14.16 -23.46
#